data_AF-A4C132-F1
#
_entry.id   AF-A4C132-F1
#
_cell.length_a   1.000
_cell.length_b   1.000
_cell.length_c   1.000
_cell.angle_alpha   90.00
_cell.angle_beta   90.00
_cell.angle_gamma   90.00
#
_symmetry.space_group_name_H-M   'P 1'
#
loop_
_entity.id
_entity.type
_entity.pdbx_description
1 polymer ?
#
loop_
_entity_poly.entity_id
_entity_poly.type
_entity_poly.pdbx_seq_one_letter_code
_entity_poly.pdbx_strand_id
1 'polypeptide(L)'
;MNESCIQHIASVWKEKTNAANQFFNEGNFKKALLVYEEALFRAEVLCSNKLKTDRLGVPHKQIFAISCNNIAYTYEEIGEIKKGEKMLQRVVYYFLFLTKENQGNNSIIQKELKRALFTYIDFANRNNLEANGYQKIVHRIQQEFKTIPSI
;
A
#
# COMPACT_ATOMS: atom_id res chain seq x y z
N MET A 1 17.22 15.76 -1.54
CA MET A 1 16.04 16.19 -0.78
C MET A 1 16.44 16.55 0.66
N ASN A 2 16.07 17.73 1.15
CA ASN A 2 16.35 18.16 2.53
C ASN A 2 15.19 17.75 3.47
N GLU A 3 15.35 17.95 4.78
CA GLU A 3 14.36 17.52 5.78
C GLU A 3 13.02 18.25 5.64
N SER A 4 13.06 19.56 5.38
CA SER A 4 11.88 20.39 5.11
C SER A 4 11.08 19.88 3.90
N CYS A 5 11.74 19.44 2.82
CA CYS A 5 11.08 18.85 1.67
C CYS A 5 10.33 17.55 2.03
N ILE A 6 10.90 16.69 2.89
CA ILE A 6 10.24 15.43 3.29
C ILE A 6 8.96 15.71 4.08
N GLN A 7 9.01 16.64 5.03
CA GLN A 7 7.83 17.05 5.80
C GLN A 7 6.78 17.70 4.90
N HIS A 8 7.20 18.56 3.97
CA HIS A 8 6.30 19.18 3.01
C HIS A 8 5.62 18.13 2.11
N ILE A 9 6.36 17.16 1.59
CA ILE A 9 5.81 16.05 0.79
C ILE A 9 4.78 15.25 1.60
N ALA A 10 5.04 14.99 2.87
CA ALA A 10 4.08 14.31 3.75
C ALA A 10 2.82 15.15 4.01
N SER A 11 2.94 16.48 4.15
CA SER A 11 1.78 17.38 4.25
C SER A 11 0.95 17.36 2.96
N VAL A 12 1.60 17.51 1.82
CA VAL A 12 0.93 17.49 0.50
C VAL A 12 0.24 16.15 0.26
N TRP A 13 0.86 15.04 0.66
CA TRP A 13 0.20 13.73 0.62
C TRP A 13 -1.11 13.75 1.42
N LYS A 14 -1.07 14.23 2.67
CA LYS A 14 -2.23 14.28 3.56
C LYS A 14 -3.35 15.16 2.99
N GLU A 15 -3.00 16.34 2.50
CA GLU A 15 -3.94 17.28 1.87
C GLU A 15 -4.63 16.64 0.66
N LYS A 16 -3.87 15.98 -0.21
CA LYS A 16 -4.42 15.28 -1.39
C LYS A 16 -5.30 14.10 -0.99
N THR A 17 -4.88 13.28 -0.04
CA THR A 17 -5.70 12.18 0.47
C THR A 17 -7.02 12.68 1.03
N ASN A 18 -7.01 13.78 1.80
CA ASN A 18 -8.25 14.37 2.34
C ASN A 18 -9.17 14.90 1.23
N ALA A 19 -8.62 15.60 0.24
CA ALA A 19 -9.40 16.09 -0.90
C ALA A 19 -9.98 14.93 -1.73
N ALA A 20 -9.20 13.87 -1.96
CA ALA A 20 -9.66 12.68 -2.65
C ALA A 20 -10.75 11.94 -1.86
N ASN A 21 -10.62 11.82 -0.54
CA ASN A 21 -11.66 11.25 0.33
C ASN A 21 -12.97 12.05 0.22
N GLN A 22 -12.90 13.38 0.12
CA GLN A 22 -14.09 14.19 -0.09
C GLN A 22 -14.76 13.84 -1.44
N PHE A 23 -14.00 13.81 -2.54
CA PHE A 23 -14.56 13.42 -3.84
C PHE A 23 -15.11 11.99 -3.83
N PHE A 24 -14.46 11.06 -3.12
CA PHE A 24 -14.93 9.69 -2.98
C PHE A 24 -16.27 9.64 -2.26
N ASN A 25 -16.40 10.35 -1.12
CA ASN A 25 -17.65 10.41 -0.35
C ASN A 25 -18.79 11.10 -1.11
N GLU A 26 -18.47 12.01 -2.03
CA GLU A 26 -19.42 12.64 -2.95
C GLU A 26 -19.81 11.73 -4.14
N GLY A 27 -19.24 10.51 -4.24
CA GLY A 27 -19.46 9.58 -5.35
C GLY A 27 -18.70 9.94 -6.63
N ASN A 28 -17.82 10.96 -6.58
CA ASN A 28 -17.01 11.38 -7.72
C ASN A 28 -15.73 10.54 -7.82
N PHE A 29 -15.89 9.24 -8.07
CA PHE A 29 -14.80 8.27 -8.02
C PHE A 29 -13.69 8.53 -9.04
N LYS A 30 -14.00 9.01 -10.24
CA LYS A 30 -12.97 9.33 -11.25
C LYS A 30 -12.07 10.48 -10.80
N LYS A 31 -12.65 11.51 -10.17
CA LYS A 31 -11.89 12.63 -9.62
C LYS A 31 -11.11 12.23 -8.37
N ALA A 32 -11.72 11.43 -7.50
CA ALA A 32 -11.05 10.86 -6.34
C ALA A 32 -9.81 10.05 -6.77
N LEU A 33 -9.96 9.19 -7.78
CA LEU A 33 -8.89 8.37 -8.33
C LEU A 33 -7.69 9.21 -8.78
N LEU A 34 -7.93 10.25 -9.59
CA LEU A 34 -6.88 11.16 -10.06
C LEU A 34 -6.09 11.77 -8.89
N VAL A 35 -6.78 12.26 -7.86
CA VAL A 35 -6.13 12.90 -6.71
C VAL A 35 -5.43 11.86 -5.81
N TYR A 36 -5.97 10.65 -5.68
CA TYR A 36 -5.28 9.56 -4.98
C TYR A 36 -4.02 9.11 -5.71
N GLU A 37 -3.99 9.10 -7.05
CA GLU A 37 -2.78 8.81 -7.83
C GLU A 37 -1.68 9.85 -7.61
N GLU A 38 -2.05 11.14 -7.52
CA GLU A 38 -1.10 12.19 -7.13
C GLU A 38 -0.60 12.02 -5.69
N ALA A 39 -1.45 11.58 -4.76
CA ALA A 39 -1.05 11.24 -3.40
C ALA A 39 -0.07 10.05 -3.41
N LEU A 40 -0.34 8.99 -4.18
CA LEU A 40 0.54 7.85 -4.31
C LEU A 40 1.93 8.25 -4.82
N PHE A 41 2.03 9.17 -5.79
CA PHE A 41 3.32 9.67 -6.26
C PHE A 41 4.13 10.30 -5.11
N ARG A 42 3.49 11.03 -4.20
CA ARG A 42 4.16 11.57 -3.00
C ARG A 42 4.59 10.46 -2.04
N ALA A 43 3.75 9.44 -1.84
CA ALA A 43 4.09 8.28 -1.03
C ALA A 43 5.32 7.53 -1.57
N GLU A 44 5.41 7.34 -2.89
CA GLU A 44 6.56 6.71 -3.55
C GLU A 44 7.85 7.51 -3.32
N VAL A 45 7.79 8.83 -3.44
CA VAL A 45 8.94 9.71 -3.15
C VAL A 45 9.40 9.56 -1.70
N LEU A 46 8.48 9.46 -0.73
CA LEU A 46 8.81 9.23 0.67
C LEU A 46 9.51 7.88 0.88
N CYS A 47 9.04 6.82 0.21
CA CYS A 47 9.64 5.49 0.24
C CYS A 47 11.04 5.47 -0.41
N SER A 48 11.26 6.20 -1.49
CA SER A 48 12.59 6.34 -2.11
C SER A 48 13.61 7.09 -1.23
N ASN A 49 13.14 7.83 -0.22
CA ASN A 49 13.98 8.57 0.72
C ASN A 49 14.01 7.94 2.13
N LYS A 50 13.82 6.60 2.23
CA LYS A 50 13.57 5.84 3.47
C LYS A 50 14.38 6.28 4.70
N LEU A 51 15.70 6.42 4.59
CA LEU A 51 16.56 6.79 5.74
C LEU A 51 16.21 8.15 6.36
N LYS A 52 15.99 9.17 5.53
CA LYS A 52 15.62 10.51 6.00
C LYS A 52 14.20 10.53 6.54
N THR A 53 13.31 9.82 5.86
CA THR A 53 11.92 9.71 6.24
C THR A 53 11.76 9.02 7.60
N ASP A 54 12.51 7.94 7.85
CA ASP A 54 12.56 7.25 9.14
C ASP A 54 13.15 8.15 10.24
N ARG A 55 14.25 8.88 9.98
CA ARG A 55 14.84 9.84 10.95
C ARG A 55 13.85 10.93 11.39
N LEU A 56 12.97 11.36 10.48
CA LEU A 56 11.96 12.39 10.74
C LEU A 56 10.65 11.81 11.33
N GLY A 57 10.59 10.50 11.57
CA GLY A 57 9.39 9.84 12.12
C GLY A 57 8.20 9.82 11.16
N VAL A 58 8.42 10.05 9.87
CA VAL A 58 7.35 10.03 8.87
C VAL A 58 7.03 8.57 8.50
N PRO A 59 5.77 8.11 8.67
CA PRO A 59 5.39 6.70 8.51
C PRO A 59 5.19 6.34 7.03
N HIS A 60 6.25 6.44 6.22
CA HIS A 60 6.19 6.27 4.76
C HIS A 60 5.66 4.91 4.31
N LYS A 61 5.95 3.86 5.08
CA LYS A 61 5.47 2.50 4.81
C LYS A 61 3.94 2.43 4.86
N GLN A 62 3.34 3.03 5.89
CA GLN A 62 1.89 3.12 6.04
C GLN A 62 1.27 4.08 5.03
N ILE A 63 1.92 5.23 4.77
CA ILE A 63 1.48 6.20 3.75
C ILE A 63 1.35 5.53 2.37
N PHE A 64 2.32 4.70 1.97
CA PHE A 64 2.25 3.91 0.75
C PHE A 64 1.07 2.93 0.75
N ALA A 65 0.90 2.17 1.84
CA ALA A 65 -0.21 1.22 1.98
C ALA A 65 -1.58 1.89 1.87
N ILE A 66 -1.80 2.99 2.59
CA ILE A 66 -3.04 3.77 2.55
C ILE A 66 -3.33 4.26 1.13
N SER A 67 -2.31 4.80 0.45
CA SER A 67 -2.47 5.31 -0.92
C SER A 67 -2.92 4.22 -1.89
N CYS A 68 -2.28 3.05 -1.84
CA CYS A 68 -2.66 1.91 -2.67
C CYS A 68 -4.06 1.38 -2.33
N ASN A 69 -4.42 1.30 -1.05
CA ASN A 69 -5.74 0.82 -0.62
C ASN A 69 -6.85 1.75 -1.09
N ASN A 70 -6.68 3.07 -0.96
CA ASN A 70 -7.67 4.05 -1.41
C ASN A 70 -7.90 3.95 -2.92
N ILE A 71 -6.82 3.83 -3.70
CA ILE A 71 -6.91 3.61 -5.14
C ILE A 71 -7.61 2.29 -5.45
N ALA A 72 -7.30 1.22 -4.70
CA ALA A 72 -7.93 -0.08 -4.91
C ALA A 72 -9.44 -0.07 -4.71
N TYR A 73 -9.90 0.57 -3.62
CA TYR A 73 -11.32 0.72 -3.33
C TYR A 73 -11.99 1.69 -4.30
N THR A 74 -11.30 2.73 -4.77
CA THR A 74 -11.84 3.59 -5.84
C THR A 74 -12.00 2.84 -7.16
N TYR A 75 -11.07 1.95 -7.51
CA TYR A 75 -11.23 1.09 -8.68
C TYR A 75 -12.42 0.13 -8.55
N GLU A 76 -12.68 -0.39 -7.35
CA GLU A 76 -13.86 -1.21 -7.10
C GLU A 76 -15.16 -0.45 -7.35
N GLU A 77 -15.30 0.77 -6.80
CA GLU A 77 -16.49 1.62 -7.04
C GLU A 77 -16.71 1.94 -8.53
N ILE A 78 -15.64 1.98 -9.33
CA ILE A 78 -15.68 2.20 -10.78
C ILE A 78 -15.99 0.88 -11.55
N GLY A 79 -15.99 -0.27 -10.88
CA GLY A 79 -16.16 -1.60 -11.49
C GLY A 79 -14.88 -2.18 -12.10
N GLU A 80 -13.73 -1.56 -11.86
CA GLU A 80 -12.41 -1.90 -12.39
C GLU A 80 -11.64 -2.84 -11.44
N ILE A 81 -12.31 -3.92 -11.03
CA ILE A 81 -11.86 -4.81 -9.94
C ILE A 81 -10.42 -5.30 -10.11
N LYS A 82 -10.03 -5.65 -11.34
CA LYS A 82 -8.66 -6.14 -11.64
C LYS A 82 -7.58 -5.08 -11.43
N LYS A 83 -7.90 -3.80 -11.62
CA LYS A 83 -6.96 -2.71 -11.30
C LYS A 83 -6.85 -2.55 -9.78
N GLY A 84 -7.97 -2.68 -9.05
CA GLY A 84 -7.97 -2.66 -7.59
C GLY A 84 -7.16 -3.80 -6.97
N GLU A 85 -7.33 -5.03 -7.48
CA GLU A 85 -6.55 -6.21 -7.08
C GLU A 85 -5.03 -5.94 -7.17
N LYS A 86 -4.58 -5.40 -8.31
CA LYS A 86 -3.16 -5.09 -8.55
C LYS A 86 -2.62 -4.07 -7.55
N MET A 87 -3.42 -3.08 -7.14
CA MET A 87 -3.00 -2.09 -6.15
C MET A 87 -2.77 -2.71 -4.77
N LEU A 88 -3.64 -3.62 -4.33
CA LEU A 88 -3.46 -4.34 -3.06
C LEU A 88 -2.28 -5.32 -3.13
N GLN A 89 -2.06 -5.99 -4.27
CA GLN A 89 -0.88 -6.82 -4.49
C GLN A 89 0.42 -6.03 -4.33
N ARG A 90 0.48 -4.78 -4.80
CA ARG A 90 1.65 -3.91 -4.60
C ARG A 90 1.96 -3.71 -3.11
N VAL A 91 0.94 -3.55 -2.26
CA VAL A 91 1.12 -3.39 -0.81
C VAL A 91 1.69 -4.67 -0.19
N VAL A 92 1.12 -5.83 -0.54
CA VAL A 92 1.59 -7.13 -0.04
C VAL A 92 3.05 -7.35 -0.44
N TYR A 93 3.39 -7.16 -1.72
CA TYR A 93 4.76 -7.32 -2.20
C TYR A 93 5.74 -6.33 -1.58
N TYR A 94 5.32 -5.09 -1.34
CA TYR A 94 6.15 -4.09 -0.69
C TYR A 94 6.54 -4.52 0.75
N PHE A 95 5.56 -4.91 1.57
CA PHE A 95 5.88 -5.38 2.93
C PHE A 95 6.61 -6.72 2.95
N LEU A 96 6.37 -7.58 1.96
CA LEU A 96 7.13 -8.81 1.79
C LEU A 96 8.62 -8.53 1.55
N PHE A 97 8.90 -7.63 0.61
CA PHE A 97 10.26 -7.19 0.30
C PHE A 97 10.95 -6.59 1.54
N LEU A 98 10.26 -5.72 2.26
CA LEU A 98 10.79 -5.12 3.48
C LEU A 98 11.04 -6.14 4.61
N THR A 99 10.20 -7.17 4.72
CA THR A 99 10.42 -8.27 5.67
C THR A 99 11.72 -8.99 5.35
N LYS A 100 11.98 -9.25 4.07
CA LYS A 100 13.23 -9.87 3.59
C LYS A 100 14.45 -8.98 3.84
N GLU A 101 14.38 -7.68 3.54
CA GLU A 101 15.46 -6.71 3.84
C GLU A 101 15.84 -6.71 5.33
N ASN A 102 14.86 -6.87 6.22
CA ASN A 102 15.06 -6.82 7.68
C ASN A 102 15.25 -8.21 8.32
N GLN A 103 15.49 -9.25 7.52
CA GLN A 103 15.63 -10.65 7.97
C GLN A 103 14.45 -11.11 8.86
N GLY A 104 13.26 -10.56 8.67
CA GLY A 104 12.09 -10.87 9.46
C GLY A 104 12.05 -10.27 10.87
N ASN A 105 13.06 -9.54 11.34
CA ASN A 105 13.18 -9.14 12.75
C ASN A 105 12.36 -7.89 13.15
N ASN A 106 11.65 -7.27 12.21
CA ASN A 106 10.90 -6.04 12.46
C ASN A 106 9.40 -6.31 12.67
N SER A 107 8.95 -6.24 13.92
CA SER A 107 7.56 -6.50 14.32
C SER A 107 6.54 -5.56 13.67
N ILE A 108 6.92 -4.31 13.38
CA ILE A 108 6.05 -3.34 12.68
C ILE A 108 5.81 -3.82 11.25
N ILE A 109 6.87 -4.18 10.53
CA ILE A 109 6.78 -4.66 9.13
C ILE A 109 5.94 -5.94 9.05
N GLN A 110 6.13 -6.87 9.99
CA GLN A 110 5.30 -8.08 10.06
C GLN A 110 3.81 -7.77 10.30
N LYS A 111 3.52 -6.82 11.21
CA LYS A 111 2.14 -6.39 11.50
C LYS A 111 1.49 -5.77 10.27
N GLU A 112 2.21 -4.90 9.56
CA GLU A 112 1.68 -4.28 8.34
C GLU A 112 1.52 -5.30 7.19
N LEU A 113 2.41 -6.29 7.07
CA LEU A 113 2.23 -7.39 6.11
C LEU A 113 0.95 -8.18 6.40
N LYS A 114 0.68 -8.52 7.67
CA LYS A 114 -0.57 -9.18 8.08
C LYS A 114 -1.80 -8.35 7.71
N ARG A 115 -1.76 -7.04 7.95
CA ARG A 115 -2.84 -6.11 7.57
C ARG A 115 -3.04 -6.04 6.05
N ALA A 116 -1.97 -5.97 5.28
CA ALA A 116 -2.00 -5.96 3.83
C ALA A 116 -2.63 -7.25 3.26
N LEU A 117 -2.24 -8.41 3.82
CA LEU A 117 -2.81 -9.70 3.46
C LEU A 117 -4.31 -9.77 3.80
N PHE A 118 -4.70 -9.34 5.01
CA PHE A 118 -6.12 -9.31 5.39
C PHE A 118 -6.95 -8.43 4.44
N THR A 119 -6.45 -7.22 4.16
CA THR A 119 -7.08 -6.28 3.22
C THR A 119 -7.26 -6.90 1.83
N TYR A 120 -6.23 -7.56 1.32
CA TYR A 120 -6.28 -8.25 0.03
C TYR A 120 -7.27 -9.42 0.02
N ILE A 121 -7.29 -10.24 1.06
CA ILE A 121 -8.19 -11.40 1.18
C ILE A 121 -9.64 -10.93 1.22
N ASP A 122 -9.94 -9.93 2.05
CA ASP A 122 -11.27 -9.33 2.13
C ASP A 122 -11.72 -8.78 0.76
N PHE A 123 -10.84 -8.03 0.09
CA PHE A 123 -11.08 -7.53 -1.27
C PHE A 123 -11.36 -8.64 -2.28
N ALA A 124 -10.56 -9.70 -2.27
CA ALA A 124 -10.71 -10.82 -3.19
C ALA A 124 -12.02 -11.57 -2.96
N ASN A 125 -12.36 -11.84 -1.70
CA ASN A 125 -13.59 -12.56 -1.33
C ASN A 125 -14.84 -11.79 -1.75
N ARG A 126 -14.95 -10.50 -1.41
CA ARG A 126 -16.15 -9.71 -1.73
C ARG A 126 -16.33 -9.47 -3.23
N ASN A 127 -15.25 -9.54 -4.01
CA ASN A 127 -15.27 -9.36 -5.46
C ASN A 127 -15.26 -10.69 -6.25
N ASN A 128 -15.45 -11.83 -5.59
CA ASN A 128 -15.44 -13.17 -6.20
C ASN A 128 -14.19 -13.41 -7.08
N LEU A 129 -13.04 -12.86 -6.67
CA LEU A 129 -11.78 -13.12 -7.35
C LEU A 129 -11.35 -14.55 -7.03
N GLU A 130 -11.05 -15.34 -8.06
CA GLU A 130 -10.62 -16.73 -7.87
C GLU A 130 -9.53 -16.86 -6.79
N ALA A 131 -9.69 -17.84 -5.90
CA ALA A 131 -8.74 -18.19 -4.84
C ALA A 131 -7.31 -18.44 -5.35
N ASN A 132 -7.14 -18.65 -6.66
CA ASN A 132 -5.88 -18.71 -7.36
C ASN A 132 -4.98 -17.48 -7.11
N GLY A 133 -5.53 -16.27 -6.92
CA GLY A 133 -4.72 -15.08 -6.63
C GLY A 133 -4.04 -15.16 -5.25
N TYR A 134 -4.81 -15.51 -4.22
CA TYR A 134 -4.32 -15.75 -2.85
C TYR A 134 -3.30 -16.88 -2.81
N GLN A 135 -3.62 -18.04 -3.40
CA GLN A 135 -2.73 -19.19 -3.41
C GLN A 135 -1.45 -18.90 -4.19
N LYS A 136 -1.50 -18.14 -5.30
CA LYS A 136 -0.29 -17.72 -6.03
C LYS A 136 0.55 -16.73 -5.24
N ILE A 137 -0.06 -15.77 -4.56
CA ILE A 137 0.67 -14.82 -3.71
C ILE A 137 1.29 -15.56 -2.52
N VAL A 138 0.52 -16.36 -1.79
CA VAL A 138 1.01 -17.17 -0.67
C VAL A 138 2.04 -18.19 -1.12
N HIS A 139 1.86 -18.86 -2.25
CA HIS A 139 2.83 -19.80 -2.81
C HIS A 139 4.12 -19.09 -3.21
N ARG A 140 4.04 -17.92 -3.86
CA ARG A 140 5.21 -17.10 -4.20
C ARG A 140 5.92 -16.61 -2.93
N ILE A 141 5.17 -16.20 -1.92
CA ILE A 141 5.70 -15.87 -0.59
C ILE A 141 6.40 -17.08 0.04
N GLN A 142 5.77 -18.25 0.06
CA GLN A 142 6.33 -19.48 0.64
C GLN A 142 7.59 -19.97 -0.11
N GLN A 143 7.63 -19.86 -1.44
CA GLN A 143 8.80 -20.17 -2.25
C GLN A 143 9.97 -19.23 -1.93
N GLU A 144 9.71 -17.92 -1.76
CA GLU A 144 10.75 -16.96 -1.38
C GLU A 144 11.22 -17.14 0.08
N PHE A 145 10.34 -17.62 0.98
CA PHE A 145 10.63 -17.78 2.41
C PHE A 145 11.15 -19.17 2.81
N LYS A 146 11.15 -20.19 1.94
CA LYS A 146 11.89 -21.46 2.18
C LYS A 146 13.41 -21.26 2.37
N THR A 147 13.93 -20.06 2.15
CA THR A 147 15.35 -19.69 2.29
C THR A 147 15.67 -18.91 3.58
N ILE A 148 14.67 -18.61 4.42
CA ILE A 148 14.86 -17.89 5.68
C ILE A 148 14.26 -18.75 6.82
N PRO A 149 15.03 -19.09 7.89
CA PRO A 149 14.55 -19.96 8.96
C PRO A 149 13.27 -19.42 9.60
N SER A 150 12.39 -20.36 9.95
CA SER A 150 11.04 -20.19 10.46
C SER A 150 10.88 -19.10 11.53
N ILE A 151 9.81 -18.31 11.36
CA ILE A 151 9.15 -17.48 12.39
C ILE A 151 8.87 -18.32 13.63
#